data_AF-A0A6G1TWN8-F1
#
_entry.id   AF-A0A6G1TWN8-F1
#
_cell.length_a   1.000
_cell.length_b   1.000
_cell.length_c   1.000
_cell.angle_alpha   90.00
_cell.angle_beta   90.00
_cell.angle_gamma   90.00
#
_symmetry.space_group_name_H-M   'P 1'
#
loop_
_entity.id
_entity.type
_entity.pdbx_description
1 polymer ?
#
loop_
_entity_poly.entity_id
_entity_poly.type
_entity_poly.pdbx_seq_one_letter_code
_entity_poly.pdbx_strand_id
1 'polypeptide(L)'
;MKKMIYMVMALVSLSYSTQTMAQSQGLQKKVNAYFLQSLKAQQKALEKDGKAEFAKNTPLDTKLHAAIDGKDIASYQKMVWTAWCDANKNLQEEKLIEPEDLKLAKNSFWNLPQCLEPNAVMPYYYGKKGVAADGKFPLFLYVHGSGPKDHEWSNGIKLGLSFQDSPSIYFIPQIPNEGEYYRWWHLSKQYAFEKLIRQNLLKGEVDANRLYVFGISEGGYGSQRLASFYADYWAAAGPMAGGEPLKNAPVENCANIGFSFLTGADDTGFYRSDLTWYTQVAFDSAQLARPLSVDKTPIFRHRIQLLPGMQHHITYGLTTPWLKQFVRNPYPKTVLWEDFEMDGRHRSGFYNLQVLARPSEQRTYYEMDIDKNVVSIKVSNVDYTTILKDKQWGIDLKFNRSYSVATGGRLRVYLNDQLVNLNEPVTIMVNGKQVFHGIAKADLQAMVNSCAEYFDPCRVYPVAIDLAY
;
A
#
# COMPACT_ATOMS: atom_id res chain seq x y z
N MET A 1 -27.81 -56.47 -13.65
CA MET A 1 -26.79 -55.97 -12.69
C MET A 1 -26.08 -54.67 -13.12
N LYS A 2 -25.99 -54.29 -14.41
CA LYS A 2 -25.31 -53.04 -14.83
C LYS A 2 -26.07 -51.71 -14.58
N LYS A 3 -27.41 -51.69 -14.45
CA LYS A 3 -28.19 -50.45 -14.19
C LYS A 3 -28.20 -49.99 -12.72
N MET A 4 -27.94 -50.89 -11.77
CA MET A 4 -28.00 -50.59 -10.33
C MET A 4 -26.69 -49.93 -9.82
N ILE A 5 -25.57 -50.13 -10.52
CA ILE A 5 -24.26 -49.56 -10.16
C ILE A 5 -24.16 -48.07 -10.54
N TYR A 6 -24.76 -47.66 -11.66
CA TYR A 6 -24.77 -46.24 -12.08
C TYR A 6 -25.61 -45.34 -11.18
N MET A 7 -26.70 -45.86 -10.62
CA MET A 7 -27.58 -45.08 -9.74
C MET A 7 -26.97 -44.86 -8.35
N VAL A 8 -26.20 -45.83 -7.84
CA VAL A 8 -25.46 -45.70 -6.57
C VAL A 8 -24.26 -44.76 -6.70
N MET A 9 -23.51 -44.79 -7.82
CA MET A 9 -22.43 -43.82 -8.04
C MET A 9 -22.95 -42.38 -8.21
N ALA A 10 -24.08 -42.19 -8.90
CA ALA A 10 -24.71 -40.86 -9.04
C ALA A 10 -25.18 -40.30 -7.68
N LEU A 11 -25.85 -41.11 -6.85
CA LEU A 11 -26.30 -40.69 -5.51
C LEU A 11 -25.14 -40.41 -4.53
N VAL A 12 -24.05 -41.19 -4.60
CA VAL A 12 -22.84 -40.96 -3.79
C VAL A 12 -22.10 -39.70 -4.24
N SER A 13 -21.98 -39.45 -5.56
CA SER A 13 -21.36 -38.23 -6.08
C SER A 13 -22.17 -36.96 -5.77
N LEU A 14 -23.50 -37.02 -5.84
CA LEU A 14 -24.40 -35.92 -5.47
C LEU A 14 -24.34 -35.62 -3.97
N SER A 15 -24.32 -36.63 -3.09
CA SER A 15 -24.22 -36.45 -1.63
C SER A 15 -22.85 -35.96 -1.17
N TYR A 16 -21.76 -36.41 -1.80
CA TYR A 16 -20.42 -35.85 -1.57
C TYR A 16 -20.34 -34.39 -2.04
N SER A 17 -20.93 -34.05 -3.18
CA SER A 17 -20.93 -32.67 -3.71
C SER A 17 -21.73 -31.69 -2.84
N THR A 18 -22.84 -32.14 -2.23
CA THR A 18 -23.65 -31.29 -1.35
C THR A 18 -23.03 -31.11 0.04
N GLN A 19 -22.39 -32.15 0.60
CA GLN A 19 -21.65 -32.04 1.87
C GLN A 19 -20.41 -31.14 1.73
N THR A 20 -19.63 -31.28 0.66
CA THR A 20 -18.45 -30.44 0.40
C THR A 20 -18.84 -28.98 0.15
N MET A 21 -19.93 -28.72 -0.60
CA MET A 21 -20.47 -27.36 -0.75
C MET A 21 -20.98 -26.78 0.57
N ALA A 22 -21.70 -27.54 1.39
CA ALA A 22 -22.19 -27.08 2.70
C ALA A 22 -21.04 -26.78 3.68
N GLN A 23 -19.99 -27.60 3.69
CA GLN A 23 -18.79 -27.39 4.49
C GLN A 23 -18.01 -26.14 4.04
N SER A 24 -17.88 -25.91 2.73
CA SER A 24 -17.25 -24.71 2.17
C SER A 24 -18.01 -23.42 2.52
N GLN A 25 -19.35 -23.45 2.46
CA GLN A 25 -20.19 -22.32 2.87
C GLN A 25 -20.11 -22.06 4.38
N GLY A 26 -20.03 -23.12 5.19
CA GLY A 26 -19.83 -23.00 6.64
C GLY A 26 -18.49 -22.35 7.00
N LEU A 27 -17.42 -22.69 6.26
CA LEU A 27 -16.10 -22.10 6.46
C LEU A 27 -16.06 -20.63 6.04
N GLN A 28 -16.63 -20.28 4.87
CA GLN A 28 -16.73 -18.90 4.42
C GLN A 28 -17.45 -18.01 5.44
N LYS A 29 -18.55 -18.50 6.04
CA LYS A 29 -19.27 -17.79 7.11
C LYS A 29 -18.38 -17.52 8.34
N LYS A 30 -17.54 -18.49 8.74
CA LYS A 30 -16.60 -18.31 9.86
C LYS A 30 -15.53 -17.26 9.55
N VAL A 31 -14.93 -17.32 8.37
CA VAL A 31 -13.94 -16.35 7.90
C VAL A 31 -14.56 -14.94 7.83
N ASN A 32 -15.77 -14.83 7.27
CA ASN A 32 -16.52 -13.59 7.19
C ASN A 32 -16.80 -13.00 8.59
N ALA A 33 -17.26 -13.84 9.53
CA ALA A 33 -17.54 -13.43 10.90
C ALA A 33 -16.27 -12.91 11.60
N TYR A 34 -15.13 -13.59 11.41
CA TYR A 34 -13.84 -13.14 11.94
C TYR A 34 -13.47 -11.76 11.41
N PHE A 35 -13.52 -11.55 10.09
CA PHE A 35 -13.20 -10.25 9.50
C PHE A 35 -14.14 -9.14 9.98
N LEU A 36 -15.45 -9.40 10.02
CA LEU A 36 -16.41 -8.41 10.49
C LEU A 36 -16.19 -8.06 11.96
N GLN A 37 -15.85 -9.04 12.80
CA GLN A 37 -15.53 -8.81 14.21
C GLN A 37 -14.26 -7.98 14.37
N SER A 38 -13.19 -8.29 13.63
CA SER A 38 -11.93 -7.54 13.66
C SER A 38 -12.11 -6.08 13.21
N LEU A 39 -12.85 -5.85 12.12
CA LEU A 39 -13.18 -4.50 11.64
C LEU A 39 -13.97 -3.70 12.67
N LYS A 40 -14.98 -4.31 13.30
CA LYS A 40 -15.77 -3.68 14.38
C LYS A 40 -14.91 -3.36 15.60
N ALA A 41 -13.95 -4.22 15.94
CA ALA A 41 -13.04 -4.00 17.06
C ALA A 41 -12.13 -2.79 16.79
N GLN A 42 -11.58 -2.68 15.59
CA GLN A 42 -10.77 -1.53 15.16
C GLN A 42 -11.58 -0.22 15.20
N GLN A 43 -12.80 -0.22 14.67
CA GLN A 43 -13.70 0.94 14.71
C GLN A 43 -13.99 1.37 16.16
N LYS A 44 -14.37 0.41 17.01
CA LYS A 44 -14.67 0.66 18.42
C LYS A 44 -13.47 1.15 19.22
N ALA A 45 -12.26 0.71 18.87
CA ALA A 45 -11.03 1.20 19.50
C ALA A 45 -10.83 2.68 19.18
N LEU A 46 -10.99 3.08 17.92
CA LEU A 46 -10.90 4.48 17.48
C LEU A 46 -11.99 5.37 18.11
N GLU A 47 -13.20 4.86 18.30
CA GLU A 47 -14.29 5.56 19.03
C GLU A 47 -13.97 5.78 20.52
N LYS A 48 -13.08 4.97 21.10
CA LYS A 48 -12.68 5.01 22.51
C LYS A 48 -11.26 5.54 22.73
N ASP A 49 -10.87 6.54 21.94
CA ASP A 49 -9.55 7.18 22.05
C ASP A 49 -8.35 6.27 21.70
N GLY A 50 -8.55 5.30 20.81
CA GLY A 50 -7.56 4.32 20.39
C GLY A 50 -6.45 4.83 19.45
N LYS A 51 -6.01 6.09 19.57
CA LYS A 51 -4.92 6.66 18.73
C LYS A 51 -3.64 5.83 18.82
N ALA A 52 -3.24 5.45 20.03
CA ALA A 52 -2.02 4.67 20.26
C ALA A 52 -2.12 3.26 19.64
N GLU A 53 -3.31 2.64 19.68
CA GLU A 53 -3.52 1.31 19.10
C GLU A 53 -3.51 1.36 17.57
N PHE A 54 -4.12 2.39 16.98
CA PHE A 54 -4.03 2.65 15.54
C PHE A 54 -2.59 2.92 15.08
N ALA A 55 -1.84 3.73 15.85
CA ALA A 55 -0.44 4.02 15.57
C ALA A 55 0.47 2.79 15.71
N LYS A 56 0.20 1.92 16.69
CA LYS A 56 0.90 0.65 16.89
C LYS A 56 0.65 -0.34 15.75
N ASN A 57 -0.54 -0.30 15.14
CA ASN A 57 -0.90 -1.08 13.96
C ASN A 57 -0.56 -2.58 14.09
N THR A 58 -0.99 -3.21 15.20
CA THR A 58 -0.58 -4.58 15.52
C THR A 58 -1.18 -5.59 14.52
N PRO A 59 -0.35 -6.48 13.92
CA PRO A 59 -0.83 -7.56 13.07
C PRO A 59 -1.93 -8.41 13.70
N LEU A 60 -2.96 -8.72 12.91
CA LEU A 60 -3.96 -9.71 13.31
C LEU A 60 -3.40 -11.14 13.20
N ASP A 61 -3.82 -12.00 14.13
CA ASP A 61 -3.49 -13.42 14.12
C ASP A 61 -4.74 -14.26 14.41
N THR A 62 -5.37 -14.78 13.35
CA THR A 62 -6.54 -15.65 13.48
C THR A 62 -6.16 -17.01 14.03
N LYS A 63 -7.12 -17.71 14.65
CA LYS A 63 -7.01 -19.13 15.03
C LYS A 63 -7.71 -20.05 14.02
N LEU A 64 -8.16 -19.51 12.89
CA LEU A 64 -8.71 -20.28 11.79
C LEU A 64 -7.58 -20.97 11.03
N HIS A 65 -7.44 -22.27 11.23
CA HIS A 65 -6.45 -23.11 10.57
C HIS A 65 -7.13 -24.23 9.78
N ALA A 66 -6.60 -24.50 8.60
CA ALA A 66 -6.96 -25.63 7.77
C ALA A 66 -5.87 -25.80 6.72
N ALA A 67 -5.18 -26.95 6.72
CA ALA A 67 -4.25 -27.29 5.66
C ALA A 67 -4.98 -27.36 4.31
N ILE A 68 -4.36 -26.80 3.28
CA ILE A 68 -4.95 -26.69 1.94
C ILE A 68 -4.09 -27.47 0.95
N ASP A 69 -4.72 -28.37 0.19
CA ASP A 69 -4.07 -29.05 -0.93
C ASP A 69 -3.75 -28.04 -2.05
N GLY A 70 -2.62 -28.21 -2.74
CA GLY A 70 -2.16 -27.27 -3.76
C GLY A 70 -3.19 -26.96 -4.85
N LYS A 71 -3.99 -27.96 -5.25
CA LYS A 71 -5.06 -27.81 -6.25
C LYS A 71 -6.23 -26.92 -5.79
N ASP A 72 -6.41 -26.76 -4.47
CA ASP A 72 -7.54 -26.04 -3.87
C ASP A 72 -7.19 -24.60 -3.47
N ILE A 73 -5.90 -24.21 -3.54
CA ILE A 73 -5.40 -22.87 -3.15
C ILE A 73 -6.24 -21.74 -3.77
N ALA A 74 -6.42 -21.75 -5.09
CA ALA A 74 -7.14 -20.68 -5.79
C ALA A 74 -8.60 -20.54 -5.33
N SER A 75 -9.26 -21.68 -5.03
CA SER A 75 -10.64 -21.68 -4.53
C SER A 75 -10.73 -21.07 -3.12
N TYR A 76 -9.76 -21.37 -2.25
CA TYR A 76 -9.67 -20.83 -0.91
C TYR A 76 -9.34 -19.34 -0.92
N GLN A 77 -8.41 -18.89 -1.76
CA GLN A 77 -8.11 -17.46 -1.93
C GLN A 77 -9.36 -16.68 -2.35
N LYS A 78 -10.11 -17.20 -3.33
CA LYS A 78 -11.38 -16.60 -3.77
C LYS A 78 -12.41 -16.56 -2.64
N MET A 79 -12.52 -17.65 -1.86
CA MET A 79 -13.44 -17.73 -0.72
C MET A 79 -13.09 -16.72 0.38
N VAL A 80 -11.81 -16.63 0.75
CA VAL A 80 -11.31 -15.66 1.75
C VAL A 80 -11.53 -14.23 1.28
N TRP A 81 -11.21 -13.92 0.02
CA TRP A 81 -11.46 -12.60 -0.55
C TRP A 81 -12.94 -12.26 -0.58
N THR A 82 -13.80 -13.21 -0.96
CA THR A 82 -15.27 -13.01 -0.94
C THR A 82 -15.76 -12.74 0.47
N ALA A 83 -15.29 -13.50 1.46
CA ALA A 83 -15.61 -13.29 2.87
C ALA A 83 -15.15 -11.91 3.38
N TRP A 84 -14.00 -11.42 2.93
CA TRP A 84 -13.51 -10.06 3.22
C TRP A 84 -14.43 -9.00 2.62
N CYS A 85 -14.83 -9.14 1.35
CA CYS A 85 -15.78 -8.25 0.69
C CYS A 85 -17.12 -8.20 1.42
N ASP A 86 -17.68 -9.35 1.77
CA ASP A 86 -18.94 -9.45 2.49
C ASP A 86 -18.85 -8.81 3.89
N ALA A 87 -17.73 -8.98 4.59
CA ALA A 87 -17.52 -8.41 5.92
C ALA A 87 -17.48 -6.89 5.86
N ASN A 88 -16.74 -6.34 4.89
CA ASN A 88 -16.68 -4.91 4.67
C ASN A 88 -18.01 -4.32 4.19
N LYS A 89 -18.77 -5.03 3.35
CA LYS A 89 -20.12 -4.59 2.95
C LYS A 89 -21.06 -4.47 4.16
N ASN A 90 -20.94 -5.39 5.11
CA ASN A 90 -21.78 -5.43 6.32
C ASN A 90 -21.25 -4.56 7.48
N LEU A 91 -20.04 -4.01 7.37
CA LEU A 91 -19.48 -3.06 8.34
C LEU A 91 -20.25 -1.74 8.27
N GLN A 92 -20.74 -1.26 9.42
CA GLN A 92 -21.42 0.02 9.57
C GLN A 92 -20.40 1.16 9.61
N GLU A 93 -20.10 1.72 8.45
CA GLU A 93 -19.21 2.86 8.25
C GLU A 93 -19.71 3.68 7.05
N GLU A 94 -19.26 4.92 6.94
CA GLU A 94 -19.52 5.73 5.74
C GLU A 94 -18.86 5.08 4.51
N LYS A 95 -19.65 4.79 3.48
CA LYS A 95 -19.18 4.19 2.23
C LYS A 95 -18.88 5.27 1.19
N LEU A 96 -17.94 4.98 0.27
CA LEU A 96 -17.76 5.75 -0.95
C LEU A 96 -19.07 5.78 -1.72
N ILE A 97 -19.46 6.97 -2.16
CA ILE A 97 -20.52 7.16 -3.15
C ILE A 97 -20.19 6.38 -4.44
N GLU A 98 -21.20 6.13 -5.27
CA GLU A 98 -20.95 5.56 -6.58
C GLU A 98 -20.27 6.58 -7.50
N PRO A 99 -19.21 6.19 -8.24
CA PRO A 99 -18.49 7.11 -9.08
C PRO A 99 -19.25 7.31 -10.40
N GLU A 100 -19.81 8.50 -10.58
CA GLU A 100 -20.41 9.02 -11.83
C GLU A 100 -19.37 9.79 -12.67
N ASP A 101 -19.78 10.46 -13.75
CA ASP A 101 -18.87 11.36 -14.51
C ASP A 101 -18.29 12.44 -13.58
N LEU A 102 -16.96 12.56 -13.55
CA LEU A 102 -16.22 13.53 -12.73
C LEU A 102 -16.66 14.98 -13.00
N LYS A 103 -17.16 15.28 -14.20
CA LYS A 103 -17.70 16.61 -14.55
C LYS A 103 -18.88 17.04 -13.68
N LEU A 104 -19.61 16.08 -13.11
CA LEU A 104 -20.72 16.35 -12.21
C LEU A 104 -20.25 16.82 -10.83
N ALA A 105 -18.95 16.71 -10.53
CA ALA A 105 -18.36 17.10 -9.25
C ALA A 105 -19.13 16.55 -8.03
N LYS A 106 -19.64 15.31 -8.18
CA LYS A 106 -20.32 14.60 -7.08
C LYS A 106 -19.35 14.44 -5.93
N ASN A 107 -19.82 14.81 -4.75
CA ASN A 107 -19.03 14.80 -3.54
C ASN A 107 -19.85 14.25 -2.37
N SER A 108 -19.11 13.81 -1.37
CA SER A 108 -19.61 13.43 -0.06
C SER A 108 -18.51 13.75 0.95
N PHE A 109 -18.62 13.25 2.17
CA PHE A 109 -17.62 13.45 3.20
C PHE A 109 -17.44 12.20 4.05
N TRP A 110 -16.31 12.15 4.75
CA TRP A 110 -16.07 11.22 5.85
C TRP A 110 -15.80 11.97 7.14
N ASN A 111 -16.38 11.49 8.23
CA ASN A 111 -15.98 11.88 9.57
C ASN A 111 -14.75 11.06 9.95
N LEU A 112 -13.64 11.72 10.20
CA LEU A 112 -12.43 11.06 10.69
C LEU A 112 -12.52 10.88 12.21
N PRO A 113 -11.91 9.83 12.77
CA PRO A 113 -11.98 9.58 14.21
C PRO A 113 -11.46 10.76 15.03
N GLN A 114 -12.24 11.20 16.00
CA GLN A 114 -11.94 12.38 16.84
C GLN A 114 -10.59 12.25 17.58
N CYS A 115 -10.18 11.04 17.94
CA CYS A 115 -8.91 10.77 18.61
C CYS A 115 -7.69 10.93 17.68
N LEU A 116 -7.88 10.86 16.36
CA LEU A 116 -6.82 11.09 15.38
C LEU A 116 -6.73 12.56 14.99
N GLU A 117 -7.88 13.21 14.84
CA GLU A 117 -7.98 14.64 14.56
C GLU A 117 -9.35 15.19 15.04
N PRO A 118 -9.38 16.23 15.88
CA PRO A 118 -10.62 16.75 16.45
C PRO A 118 -11.50 17.38 15.38
N ASN A 119 -12.80 17.06 15.41
CA ASN A 119 -13.84 17.61 14.52
C ASN A 119 -13.51 17.49 13.02
N ALA A 120 -12.71 16.50 12.63
CA ALA A 120 -12.24 16.36 11.27
C ALA A 120 -13.31 15.78 10.34
N VAL A 121 -13.85 16.64 9.48
CA VAL A 121 -14.71 16.25 8.37
C VAL A 121 -13.89 16.38 7.09
N MET A 122 -13.76 15.29 6.33
CA MET A 122 -13.05 15.25 5.05
C MET A 122 -14.05 15.18 3.89
N PRO A 123 -14.45 16.32 3.30
CA PRO A 123 -15.11 16.33 2.00
C PRO A 123 -14.24 15.69 0.91
N TYR A 124 -14.85 15.05 -0.07
CA TYR A 124 -14.14 14.51 -1.22
C TYR A 124 -15.01 14.52 -2.48
N TYR A 125 -14.38 14.75 -3.64
CA TYR A 125 -14.97 14.39 -4.93
C TYR A 125 -14.60 12.95 -5.28
N TYR A 126 -15.55 12.23 -5.88
CA TYR A 126 -15.32 10.87 -6.37
C TYR A 126 -16.05 10.64 -7.70
N GLY A 127 -15.30 10.35 -8.77
CA GLY A 127 -15.89 10.26 -10.11
C GLY A 127 -14.96 9.71 -11.19
N LYS A 128 -15.52 9.39 -12.35
CA LYS A 128 -14.91 8.75 -13.52
C LYS A 128 -14.62 9.73 -14.64
N LYS A 129 -13.60 9.42 -15.42
CA LYS A 129 -13.34 10.00 -16.74
C LYS A 129 -13.26 8.88 -17.77
N GLY A 130 -13.96 9.07 -18.88
CA GLY A 130 -13.96 8.12 -20.01
C GLY A 130 -14.55 6.76 -19.67
N VAL A 131 -14.25 5.78 -20.52
CA VAL A 131 -14.77 4.41 -20.45
C VAL A 131 -13.58 3.45 -20.43
N ALA A 132 -13.51 2.58 -19.41
CA ALA A 132 -12.52 1.51 -19.35
C ALA A 132 -12.98 0.32 -20.22
N ALA A 133 -12.12 -0.13 -21.13
CA ALA A 133 -12.46 -1.17 -22.11
C ALA A 133 -12.77 -2.54 -21.48
N ASP A 134 -12.13 -2.86 -20.36
CA ASP A 134 -12.29 -4.09 -19.58
C ASP A 134 -13.16 -3.89 -18.32
N GLY A 135 -13.76 -2.70 -18.16
CA GLY A 135 -14.51 -2.33 -16.96
C GLY A 135 -13.64 -2.10 -15.72
N LYS A 136 -12.30 -2.05 -15.85
CA LYS A 136 -11.37 -1.81 -14.74
C LYS A 136 -10.68 -0.46 -14.89
N PHE A 137 -10.94 0.43 -13.94
CA PHE A 137 -10.38 1.78 -13.94
C PHE A 137 -9.12 1.87 -13.07
N PRO A 138 -8.08 2.57 -13.56
CA PRO A 138 -7.10 3.24 -12.72
C PRO A 138 -7.74 4.09 -11.62
N LEU A 139 -7.19 4.07 -10.41
CA LEU A 139 -7.57 5.02 -9.35
C LEU A 139 -6.47 6.06 -9.15
N PHE A 140 -6.86 7.32 -9.18
CA PHE A 140 -5.99 8.48 -8.96
C PHE A 140 -6.40 9.20 -7.67
N LEU A 141 -5.48 9.23 -6.70
CA LEU A 141 -5.56 10.06 -5.51
C LEU A 141 -4.80 11.37 -5.77
N TYR A 142 -5.52 12.49 -5.86
CA TYR A 142 -4.94 13.82 -5.99
C TYR A 142 -5.12 14.61 -4.70
N VAL A 143 -4.01 15.05 -4.10
CA VAL A 143 -4.00 15.86 -2.87
C VAL A 143 -3.53 17.30 -3.15
N HIS A 144 -4.23 18.30 -2.59
CA HIS A 144 -4.06 19.72 -2.93
C HIS A 144 -2.97 20.43 -2.09
N GLY A 145 -2.67 21.70 -2.42
CA GLY A 145 -1.67 22.52 -1.72
C GLY A 145 -2.19 23.12 -0.41
N SER A 146 -1.39 23.96 0.25
CA SER A 146 -1.72 24.53 1.57
C SER A 146 -2.40 25.92 1.55
N GLY A 147 -3.08 26.28 0.46
CA GLY A 147 -3.93 27.48 0.42
C GLY A 147 -5.23 27.32 1.21
N PRO A 148 -6.12 28.34 1.21
CA PRO A 148 -7.45 28.21 1.80
C PRO A 148 -8.17 26.97 1.27
N LYS A 149 -8.55 26.05 2.16
CA LYS A 149 -8.94 24.68 1.76
C LYS A 149 -10.09 24.61 0.76
N ASP A 150 -11.04 25.55 0.80
CA ASP A 150 -12.19 25.59 -0.12
C ASP A 150 -11.76 25.98 -1.53
N HIS A 151 -10.79 26.89 -1.63
CA HIS A 151 -10.20 27.26 -2.91
C HIS A 151 -9.33 26.14 -3.48
N GLU A 152 -8.48 25.53 -2.65
CA GLU A 152 -7.64 24.40 -3.06
C GLU A 152 -8.47 23.21 -3.56
N TRP A 153 -9.54 22.86 -2.84
CA TRP A 153 -10.41 21.75 -3.21
C TRP A 153 -11.18 22.01 -4.50
N SER A 154 -11.75 23.22 -4.66
CA SER A 154 -12.43 23.60 -5.90
C SER A 154 -11.48 23.70 -7.12
N ASN A 155 -10.20 23.97 -6.91
CA ASN A 155 -9.19 23.87 -7.96
C ASN A 155 -8.80 22.41 -8.25
N GLY A 156 -8.79 21.55 -7.24
CA GLY A 156 -8.51 20.12 -7.39
C GLY A 156 -9.42 19.44 -8.41
N ILE A 157 -10.73 19.71 -8.39
CA ILE A 157 -11.65 19.15 -9.40
C ILE A 157 -11.37 19.67 -10.82
N LYS A 158 -11.01 20.96 -10.98
CA LYS A 158 -10.65 21.53 -12.28
C LYS A 158 -9.37 20.87 -12.83
N LEU A 159 -8.38 20.66 -11.97
CA LEU A 159 -7.15 19.96 -12.32
C LEU A 159 -7.43 18.51 -12.72
N GLY A 160 -8.20 17.78 -11.90
CA GLY A 160 -8.65 16.41 -12.18
C GLY A 160 -9.30 16.27 -13.56
N LEU A 161 -10.14 17.23 -13.95
CA LEU A 161 -10.75 17.27 -15.29
C LEU A 161 -9.75 17.56 -16.42
N SER A 162 -8.73 18.39 -16.17
CA SER A 162 -7.74 18.80 -17.17
C SER A 162 -6.67 17.74 -17.48
N PHE A 163 -6.34 16.89 -16.51
CA PHE A 163 -5.28 15.88 -16.65
C PHE A 163 -5.59 14.84 -17.75
N GLN A 164 -4.56 14.36 -18.45
CA GLN A 164 -4.73 13.48 -19.63
C GLN A 164 -4.53 11.99 -19.29
N ASP A 165 -5.38 11.48 -18.40
CA ASP A 165 -5.29 10.12 -17.80
C ASP A 165 -6.50 9.22 -18.04
N SER A 166 -7.51 9.69 -18.78
CA SER A 166 -8.67 8.88 -19.15
C SER A 166 -8.24 7.55 -19.82
N PRO A 167 -8.87 6.41 -19.49
CA PRO A 167 -9.92 6.24 -18.48
C PRO A 167 -9.38 6.24 -17.04
N SER A 168 -10.12 6.81 -16.09
CA SER A 168 -9.70 6.93 -14.68
C SER A 168 -10.87 7.10 -13.72
N ILE A 169 -10.73 6.63 -12.49
CA ILE A 169 -11.47 7.08 -11.31
C ILE A 169 -10.59 8.03 -10.51
N TYR A 170 -11.18 9.11 -9.99
CA TYR A 170 -10.53 10.11 -9.17
C TYR A 170 -11.11 10.11 -7.76
N PHE A 171 -10.24 10.24 -6.77
CA PHE A 171 -10.57 10.68 -5.42
C PHE A 171 -9.80 11.96 -5.10
N ILE A 172 -10.54 13.04 -4.81
CA ILE A 172 -9.98 14.38 -4.57
C ILE A 172 -10.49 14.86 -3.21
N PRO A 173 -9.77 14.60 -2.11
CA PRO A 173 -10.18 15.05 -0.78
C PRO A 173 -9.87 16.54 -0.59
N GLN A 174 -10.64 17.17 0.28
CA GLN A 174 -10.28 18.41 0.95
C GLN A 174 -9.57 18.08 2.27
N ILE A 175 -8.55 18.84 2.65
CA ILE A 175 -7.97 18.73 3.99
C ILE A 175 -9.07 19.02 5.05
N PRO A 176 -9.19 18.24 6.14
CA PRO A 176 -10.28 18.45 7.10
C PRO A 176 -10.13 19.75 7.89
N ASN A 177 -8.95 19.96 8.48
CA ASN A 177 -8.62 21.15 9.26
C ASN A 177 -7.33 21.80 8.75
N GLU A 178 -7.26 23.12 8.89
CA GLU A 178 -6.07 23.92 8.58
C GLU A 178 -5.14 24.03 9.81
N GLY A 179 -4.09 24.87 9.72
CA GLY A 179 -3.10 25.04 10.79
C GLY A 179 -2.18 23.83 10.92
N GLU A 180 -1.93 23.38 12.15
CA GLU A 180 -1.05 22.24 12.45
C GLU A 180 -1.51 20.94 11.76
N TYR A 181 -2.79 20.79 11.41
CA TYR A 181 -3.33 19.59 10.77
C TYR A 181 -3.20 19.57 9.24
N TYR A 182 -2.69 20.66 8.64
CA TYR A 182 -2.60 20.82 7.18
C TYR A 182 -1.40 20.06 6.60
N ARG A 183 -1.36 18.75 6.85
CA ARG A 183 -0.34 17.82 6.38
C ARG A 183 -0.99 16.52 5.96
N TRP A 184 -0.87 16.15 4.69
CA TRP A 184 -1.50 14.92 4.18
C TRP A 184 -0.98 13.63 4.81
N TRP A 185 0.17 13.65 5.48
CA TRP A 185 0.79 12.47 6.08
C TRP A 185 0.35 12.16 7.52
N HIS A 186 -0.45 13.00 8.19
CA HIS A 186 -0.90 12.71 9.57
C HIS A 186 -1.81 11.47 9.63
N LEU A 187 -1.90 10.85 10.81
CA LEU A 187 -2.64 9.62 11.11
C LEU A 187 -4.10 9.66 10.64
N SER A 188 -4.80 10.78 10.84
CA SER A 188 -6.19 10.93 10.40
C SER A 188 -6.35 10.78 8.90
N LYS A 189 -5.40 11.32 8.11
CA LYS A 189 -5.38 11.18 6.65
C LYS A 189 -4.92 9.78 6.25
N GLN A 190 -3.97 9.17 6.96
CA GLN A 190 -3.60 7.76 6.76
C GLN A 190 -4.82 6.83 6.93
N TYR A 191 -5.64 7.04 7.97
CA TYR A 191 -6.92 6.31 8.14
C TYR A 191 -7.84 6.48 6.93
N ALA A 192 -7.98 7.71 6.41
CA ALA A 192 -8.79 7.99 5.23
C ALA A 192 -8.23 7.30 3.96
N PHE A 193 -6.91 7.29 3.77
CA PHE A 193 -6.30 6.66 2.60
C PHE A 193 -6.37 5.13 2.64
N GLU A 194 -6.20 4.51 3.80
CA GLU A 194 -6.41 3.06 3.95
C GLU A 194 -7.88 2.69 3.73
N LYS A 195 -8.82 3.51 4.23
CA LYS A 195 -10.25 3.37 3.95
C LYS A 195 -10.55 3.52 2.44
N LEU A 196 -9.92 4.49 1.78
CA LEU A 196 -10.04 4.72 0.33
C LEU A 196 -9.59 3.49 -0.46
N ILE A 197 -8.37 3.01 -0.21
CA ILE A 197 -7.82 1.87 -0.93
C ILE A 197 -8.68 0.64 -0.66
N ARG A 198 -8.94 0.32 0.62
CA ARG A 198 -9.80 -0.81 1.02
C ARG A 198 -11.13 -0.76 0.28
N GLN A 199 -11.91 0.31 0.39
CA GLN A 199 -13.25 0.36 -0.21
C GLN A 199 -13.24 0.27 -1.75
N ASN A 200 -12.23 0.83 -2.43
CA ASN A 200 -12.11 0.73 -3.89
C ASN A 200 -11.81 -0.71 -4.35
N LEU A 201 -10.92 -1.42 -3.64
CA LEU A 201 -10.55 -2.78 -4.01
C LEU A 201 -11.71 -3.79 -3.83
N LEU A 202 -12.69 -3.49 -2.97
CA LEU A 202 -13.88 -4.32 -2.78
C LEU A 202 -14.89 -4.26 -3.93
N LYS A 203 -15.06 -3.10 -4.57
CA LYS A 203 -16.12 -2.86 -5.56
C LYS A 203 -15.85 -3.53 -6.91
N GLY A 204 -14.62 -3.98 -7.14
CA GLY A 204 -14.24 -4.68 -8.37
C GLY A 204 -14.21 -3.81 -9.62
N GLU A 205 -14.47 -2.50 -9.54
CA GLU A 205 -14.37 -1.58 -10.67
C GLU A 205 -12.98 -0.94 -10.79
N VAL A 206 -12.21 -0.89 -9.70
CA VAL A 206 -10.81 -0.43 -9.72
C VAL A 206 -9.87 -1.59 -9.99
N ASP A 207 -8.87 -1.34 -10.83
CA ASP A 207 -7.73 -2.24 -11.01
C ASP A 207 -6.77 -2.10 -9.81
N ALA A 208 -6.62 -3.18 -9.04
CA ALA A 208 -5.77 -3.23 -7.85
C ALA A 208 -4.30 -2.93 -8.14
N ASN A 209 -3.86 -3.07 -9.40
CA ASN A 209 -2.48 -2.83 -9.82
C ASN A 209 -2.30 -1.47 -10.53
N ARG A 210 -3.30 -0.60 -10.53
CA ARG A 210 -3.25 0.74 -11.16
C ARG A 210 -3.77 1.82 -10.22
N LEU A 211 -3.14 1.89 -9.05
CA LEU A 211 -3.35 2.93 -8.04
C LEU A 211 -2.25 3.98 -8.16
N TYR A 212 -2.60 5.26 -8.17
CA TYR A 212 -1.66 6.37 -8.33
C TYR A 212 -1.89 7.45 -7.28
N VAL A 213 -0.81 8.01 -6.73
CA VAL A 213 -0.85 9.11 -5.75
C VAL A 213 -0.01 10.29 -6.23
N PHE A 214 -0.56 11.50 -6.17
CA PHE A 214 0.13 12.71 -6.61
C PHE A 214 -0.50 13.96 -6.01
N GLY A 215 0.19 15.08 -6.09
CA GLY A 215 -0.30 16.35 -5.54
C GLY A 215 0.65 17.50 -5.80
N ILE A 216 0.18 18.70 -5.50
CA ILE A 216 0.88 19.97 -5.77
C ILE A 216 1.19 20.68 -4.46
N SER A 217 2.36 21.33 -4.35
CA SER A 217 2.75 22.11 -3.18
C SER A 217 2.76 21.23 -1.93
N GLU A 218 2.00 21.53 -0.87
CA GLU A 218 1.82 20.64 0.28
C GLU A 218 1.38 19.22 -0.12
N GLY A 219 0.51 19.08 -1.12
CA GLY A 219 0.19 17.80 -1.74
C GLY A 219 1.38 17.12 -2.42
N GLY A 220 2.39 17.86 -2.87
CA GLY A 220 3.67 17.34 -3.35
C GLY A 220 4.51 16.71 -2.22
N TYR A 221 4.63 17.40 -1.08
CA TYR A 221 5.27 16.84 0.13
C TYR A 221 4.52 15.57 0.59
N GLY A 222 3.20 15.69 0.73
CA GLY A 222 2.31 14.61 1.13
C GLY A 222 2.42 13.40 0.22
N SER A 223 2.28 13.59 -1.09
CA SER A 223 2.34 12.48 -2.05
C SER A 223 3.73 11.85 -2.15
N GLN A 224 4.83 12.58 -1.93
CA GLN A 224 6.16 12.00 -1.85
C GLN A 224 6.29 11.09 -0.62
N ARG A 225 5.84 11.58 0.54
CA ARG A 225 5.86 10.81 1.79
C ARG A 225 4.98 9.56 1.72
N LEU A 226 3.76 9.70 1.17
CA LEU A 226 2.83 8.59 0.93
C LEU A 226 3.36 7.59 -0.09
N ALA A 227 4.13 8.04 -1.09
CA ALA A 227 4.75 7.15 -2.07
C ALA A 227 5.69 6.15 -1.38
N SER A 228 6.58 6.61 -0.48
CA SER A 228 7.49 5.72 0.24
C SER A 228 6.77 4.86 1.30
N PHE A 229 5.71 5.37 1.93
CA PHE A 229 5.03 4.63 3.02
C PHE A 229 4.00 3.60 2.52
N TYR A 230 3.41 3.81 1.35
CA TYR A 230 2.41 2.93 0.73
C TYR A 230 2.85 2.39 -0.64
N ALA A 231 4.16 2.37 -0.93
CA ALA A 231 4.71 1.92 -2.22
C ALA A 231 4.22 0.52 -2.65
N ASP A 232 3.91 -0.36 -1.71
CA ASP A 232 3.35 -1.69 -1.98
C ASP A 232 1.91 -1.68 -2.54
N TYR A 233 1.25 -0.52 -2.57
CA TYR A 233 -0.05 -0.31 -3.22
C TYR A 233 0.05 0.44 -4.54
N TRP A 234 1.01 1.34 -4.69
CA TRP A 234 1.08 2.22 -5.85
C TRP A 234 1.64 1.51 -7.08
N ALA A 235 1.10 1.85 -8.25
CA ALA A 235 1.76 1.59 -9.52
C ALA A 235 2.76 2.71 -9.82
N ALA A 236 2.39 3.97 -9.54
CA ALA A 236 3.31 5.10 -9.60
C ALA A 236 2.88 6.27 -8.71
N ALA A 237 3.84 7.14 -8.37
CA ALA A 237 3.63 8.38 -7.64
C ALA A 237 4.14 9.60 -8.41
N GLY A 238 3.48 10.74 -8.23
CA GLY A 238 3.72 11.97 -9.01
C GLY A 238 3.83 13.29 -8.23
N PRO A 239 4.67 13.45 -7.20
CA PRO A 239 4.82 14.74 -6.50
C PRO A 239 5.11 15.91 -7.45
N MET A 240 4.52 17.08 -7.18
CA MET A 240 4.76 18.30 -7.94
C MET A 240 4.99 19.50 -7.02
N ALA A 241 6.03 20.29 -7.29
CA ALA A 241 6.36 21.53 -6.57
C ALA A 241 6.32 21.38 -5.03
N GLY A 242 6.84 20.26 -4.53
CA GLY A 242 6.94 19.91 -3.10
C GLY A 242 8.36 19.50 -2.74
N GLY A 243 8.52 18.65 -1.72
CA GLY A 243 9.80 17.97 -1.43
C GLY A 243 9.98 17.58 0.02
N GLU A 244 10.15 16.30 0.31
CA GLU A 244 10.43 15.83 1.68
C GLU A 244 11.93 15.58 1.88
N PRO A 245 12.49 15.95 3.05
CA PRO A 245 13.77 15.38 3.47
C PRO A 245 13.71 13.86 3.39
N LEU A 246 14.73 13.22 2.80
CA LEU A 246 14.65 11.79 2.46
C LEU A 246 14.51 10.85 3.66
N LYS A 247 14.82 11.29 4.89
CA LYS A 247 14.44 10.54 6.10
C LYS A 247 12.93 10.36 6.25
N ASN A 248 12.10 11.22 5.68
CA ASN A 248 10.65 11.14 5.71
C ASN A 248 10.06 10.47 4.46
N ALA A 249 10.90 10.21 3.44
CA ALA A 249 10.53 9.55 2.21
C ALA A 249 11.73 8.76 1.65
N PRO A 250 12.12 7.64 2.29
CA PRO A 250 13.24 6.83 1.85
C PRO A 250 13.03 6.36 0.40
N VAL A 251 14.05 6.54 -0.45
CA VAL A 251 13.92 6.25 -1.88
C VAL A 251 13.85 4.75 -2.14
N GLU A 252 14.50 3.95 -1.29
CA GLU A 252 14.53 2.49 -1.36
C GLU A 252 13.11 1.90 -1.39
N ASN A 253 12.19 2.48 -0.62
CA ASN A 253 10.80 2.01 -0.59
C ASN A 253 10.11 2.16 -1.95
N CYS A 254 10.57 3.06 -2.82
CA CYS A 254 10.01 3.29 -4.15
C CYS A 254 10.63 2.40 -5.24
N ALA A 255 11.43 1.40 -4.88
CA ALA A 255 12.14 0.48 -5.78
C ALA A 255 11.27 -0.31 -6.78
N ASN A 256 9.95 -0.37 -6.62
CA ASN A 256 9.07 -1.20 -7.45
C ASN A 256 7.91 -0.40 -8.08
N ILE A 257 7.97 0.93 -8.03
CA ILE A 257 6.93 1.82 -8.57
C ILE A 257 7.51 2.79 -9.59
N GLY A 258 6.65 3.37 -10.43
CA GLY A 258 7.00 4.57 -11.17
C GLY A 258 7.10 5.77 -10.22
N PHE A 259 8.18 6.55 -10.29
CA PHE A 259 8.29 7.77 -9.50
C PHE A 259 8.58 9.01 -10.36
N SER A 260 7.62 9.91 -10.51
CA SER A 260 7.81 11.21 -11.19
C SER A 260 7.79 12.33 -10.17
N PHE A 261 8.77 13.23 -10.19
CA PHE A 261 8.79 14.39 -9.30
C PHE A 261 9.25 15.63 -10.08
N LEU A 262 8.33 16.56 -10.31
CA LEU A 262 8.57 17.77 -11.10
C LEU A 262 8.44 19.01 -10.22
N THR A 263 9.43 19.88 -10.27
CA THR A 263 9.44 21.16 -9.54
C THR A 263 10.02 22.24 -10.44
N GLY A 264 9.61 23.50 -10.29
CA GLY A 264 10.22 24.60 -11.00
C GLY A 264 11.67 24.79 -10.56
N ALA A 265 12.60 24.97 -11.49
CA ALA A 265 14.02 25.15 -11.15
C ALA A 265 14.26 26.35 -10.24
N ASP A 266 13.40 27.36 -10.33
CA ASP A 266 13.51 28.59 -9.56
C ASP A 266 12.56 28.59 -8.33
N ASP A 267 11.83 27.50 -8.07
CA ASP A 267 10.96 27.35 -6.89
C ASP A 267 11.77 27.03 -5.62
N THR A 268 12.41 28.05 -5.06
CA THR A 268 13.27 27.92 -3.87
C THR A 268 12.49 27.96 -2.55
N GLY A 269 11.18 28.23 -2.60
CA GLY A 269 10.33 28.33 -1.41
C GLY A 269 10.31 27.01 -0.66
N PHE A 270 10.57 27.04 0.66
CA PHE A 270 10.62 25.84 1.50
C PHE A 270 11.56 24.74 0.99
N TYR A 271 12.64 25.12 0.30
CA TYR A 271 13.64 24.20 -0.26
C TYR A 271 13.12 23.23 -1.34
N ARG A 272 11.99 23.52 -2.00
CA ARG A 272 11.40 22.57 -2.97
C ARG A 272 12.38 22.16 -4.08
N SER A 273 13.02 23.12 -4.75
CA SER A 273 14.00 22.82 -5.80
C SER A 273 15.20 22.02 -5.28
N ASP A 274 15.74 22.38 -4.12
CA ASP A 274 16.83 21.65 -3.45
C ASP A 274 16.43 20.21 -3.08
N LEU A 275 15.25 20.02 -2.50
CA LEU A 275 14.75 18.71 -2.07
C LEU A 275 14.39 17.83 -3.27
N THR A 276 13.84 18.39 -4.35
CA THR A 276 13.69 17.69 -5.63
C THR A 276 15.04 17.23 -6.18
N TRP A 277 16.05 18.12 -6.17
CA TRP A 277 17.40 17.76 -6.60
C TRP A 277 18.03 16.66 -5.74
N TYR A 278 17.91 16.74 -4.41
CA TYR A 278 18.44 15.70 -3.52
C TYR A 278 17.73 14.37 -3.74
N THR A 279 16.43 14.39 -4.00
CA THR A 279 15.66 13.20 -4.37
C THR A 279 16.17 12.62 -5.69
N GLN A 280 16.42 13.45 -6.71
CA GLN A 280 17.00 13.02 -7.99
C GLN A 280 18.32 12.28 -7.78
N VAL A 281 19.27 12.91 -7.09
CA VAL A 281 20.59 12.34 -6.82
C VAL A 281 20.49 11.00 -6.09
N ALA A 282 19.56 10.88 -5.13
CA ALA A 282 19.37 9.64 -4.37
C ALA A 282 18.78 8.51 -5.23
N PHE A 283 17.79 8.79 -6.08
CA PHE A 283 17.21 7.81 -7.01
C PHE A 283 18.22 7.39 -8.09
N ASP A 284 18.97 8.34 -8.66
CA ASP A 284 20.05 8.04 -9.62
C ASP A 284 21.11 7.13 -8.98
N SER A 285 21.52 7.46 -7.74
CA SER A 285 22.51 6.66 -7.00
C SER A 285 22.00 5.26 -6.67
N ALA A 286 20.73 5.13 -6.25
CA ALA A 286 20.11 3.83 -5.95
C ALA A 286 19.97 2.97 -7.21
N GLN A 287 19.56 3.56 -8.33
CA GLN A 287 19.49 2.89 -9.64
C GLN A 287 20.88 2.43 -10.12
N LEU A 288 21.93 3.24 -9.91
CA LEU A 288 23.30 2.86 -10.26
C LEU A 288 23.84 1.74 -9.37
N ALA A 289 23.57 1.80 -8.06
CA ALA A 289 24.01 0.80 -7.10
C ALA A 289 23.30 -0.55 -7.33
N ARG A 290 22.03 -0.52 -7.76
CA ARG A 290 21.22 -1.71 -7.97
C ARG A 290 20.33 -1.57 -9.21
N PRO A 291 20.87 -1.80 -10.41
CA PRO A 291 20.17 -1.47 -11.64
C PRO A 291 19.00 -2.38 -11.97
N LEU A 292 19.10 -3.65 -11.59
CA LEU A 292 18.13 -4.69 -11.91
C LEU A 292 17.72 -5.48 -10.65
N SER A 293 16.47 -5.89 -10.62
CA SER A 293 15.91 -6.88 -9.70
C SER A 293 16.38 -8.30 -10.06
N VAL A 294 16.04 -9.28 -9.22
CA VAL A 294 16.26 -10.71 -9.52
C VAL A 294 15.58 -11.15 -10.82
N ASP A 295 14.41 -10.59 -11.15
CA ASP A 295 13.70 -10.87 -12.41
C ASP A 295 14.23 -10.08 -13.63
N LYS A 296 15.38 -9.42 -13.48
CA LYS A 296 16.07 -8.65 -14.53
C LYS A 296 15.26 -7.47 -15.07
N THR A 297 14.42 -6.87 -14.23
CA THR A 297 13.70 -5.64 -14.55
C THR A 297 14.33 -4.43 -13.86
N PRO A 298 14.25 -3.22 -14.44
CA PRO A 298 14.72 -2.01 -13.77
C PRO A 298 13.95 -1.77 -12.47
N ILE A 299 14.70 -1.58 -11.38
CA ILE A 299 14.15 -1.34 -10.04
C ILE A 299 13.60 0.09 -9.97
N PHE A 300 14.47 1.09 -10.01
CA PHE A 300 14.07 2.49 -9.83
C PHE A 300 13.67 3.13 -11.16
N ARG A 301 12.40 3.01 -11.54
CA ARG A 301 11.85 3.66 -12.74
C ARG A 301 11.36 5.07 -12.42
N HIS A 302 12.21 6.07 -12.63
CA HIS A 302 11.94 7.42 -12.16
C HIS A 302 12.14 8.52 -13.22
N ARG A 303 11.46 9.65 -13.00
CA ARG A 303 11.58 10.91 -13.76
C ARG A 303 11.54 12.07 -12.77
N ILE A 304 12.69 12.51 -12.31
CA ILE A 304 12.80 13.59 -11.32
C ILE A 304 13.51 14.77 -11.98
N GLN A 305 12.87 15.93 -12.06
CA GLN A 305 13.35 17.04 -12.87
C GLN A 305 13.01 18.40 -12.26
N LEU A 306 14.00 19.30 -12.33
CA LEU A 306 13.81 20.73 -12.19
C LEU A 306 13.49 21.33 -13.57
N LEU A 307 12.37 22.04 -13.68
CA LEU A 307 11.88 22.61 -14.94
C LEU A 307 12.43 24.05 -15.12
N PRO A 308 13.28 24.30 -16.13
CA PRO A 308 13.92 25.61 -16.30
C PRO A 308 12.93 26.75 -16.51
N GLY A 309 13.19 27.90 -15.90
CA GLY A 309 12.37 29.11 -16.01
C GLY A 309 10.99 29.02 -15.36
N MET A 310 10.73 27.93 -14.62
CA MET A 310 9.50 27.77 -13.85
C MET A 310 9.75 28.01 -12.37
N GLN A 311 8.77 28.65 -11.75
CA GLN A 311 8.68 28.94 -10.33
C GLN A 311 7.72 27.93 -9.68
N HIS A 312 7.01 28.32 -8.63
CA HIS A 312 6.06 27.44 -7.94
C HIS A 312 4.98 26.84 -8.84
N HIS A 313 4.54 27.58 -9.87
CA HIS A 313 3.67 27.05 -10.90
C HIS A 313 4.47 26.35 -11.99
N ILE A 314 4.14 25.09 -12.26
CA ILE A 314 4.71 24.29 -13.35
C ILE A 314 3.62 23.77 -14.29
N THR A 315 4.03 23.17 -15.41
CA THR A 315 3.11 22.45 -16.31
C THR A 315 2.64 21.13 -15.67
N TYR A 316 1.65 21.20 -14.77
CA TYR A 316 1.12 20.04 -14.04
C TYR A 316 0.61 18.90 -14.94
N GLY A 317 0.14 19.23 -16.15
CA GLY A 317 -0.38 18.26 -17.11
C GLY A 317 0.62 17.18 -17.57
N LEU A 318 1.91 17.34 -17.28
CA LEU A 318 2.96 16.38 -17.63
C LEU A 318 2.97 15.12 -16.73
N THR A 319 2.31 15.16 -15.57
CA THR A 319 2.44 14.13 -14.54
C THR A 319 1.61 12.88 -14.84
N THR A 320 0.28 12.99 -14.92
CA THR A 320 -0.60 11.81 -15.03
C THR A 320 -0.45 11.00 -16.33
N PRO A 321 -0.09 11.59 -17.49
CA PRO A 321 0.20 10.81 -18.71
C PRO A 321 1.41 9.89 -18.56
N TRP A 322 2.36 10.24 -17.69
CA TRP A 322 3.51 9.39 -17.37
C TRP A 322 3.13 8.32 -16.33
N LEU A 323 2.43 8.71 -15.26
CA LEU A 323 2.01 7.77 -14.21
C LEU A 323 1.20 6.59 -14.77
N LYS A 324 0.24 6.85 -15.66
CA LYS A 324 -0.69 5.82 -16.17
C LYS A 324 -0.03 4.72 -17.01
N GLN A 325 1.26 4.88 -17.37
CA GLN A 325 2.06 3.89 -18.09
C GLN A 325 2.55 2.75 -17.17
N PHE A 326 2.41 2.91 -15.86
CA PHE A 326 2.88 1.94 -14.87
C PHE A 326 1.75 1.05 -14.40
N VAL A 327 2.08 -0.22 -14.20
CA VAL A 327 1.23 -1.23 -13.58
C VAL A 327 2.06 -1.85 -12.47
N ARG A 328 1.49 -1.94 -11.26
CA ARG A 328 2.15 -2.52 -10.09
C ARG A 328 2.41 -4.01 -10.32
N ASN A 329 3.61 -4.46 -9.97
CA ASN A 329 3.86 -5.87 -9.70
C ASN A 329 3.54 -6.14 -8.21
N PRO A 330 2.47 -6.90 -7.89
CA PRO A 330 2.15 -7.21 -6.49
C PRO A 330 3.11 -8.22 -5.86
N TYR A 331 3.92 -8.92 -6.65
CA TYR A 331 4.82 -10.00 -6.24
C TYR A 331 6.27 -9.77 -6.73
N PRO A 332 6.90 -8.62 -6.42
CA PRO A 332 8.27 -8.38 -6.84
C PRO A 332 9.22 -9.38 -6.17
N LYS A 333 10.21 -9.87 -6.94
CA LYS A 333 11.25 -10.78 -6.43
C LYS A 333 12.40 -10.06 -5.72
N THR A 334 12.41 -8.73 -5.77
CA THR A 334 13.31 -7.86 -5.02
C THR A 334 12.47 -6.85 -4.25
N VAL A 335 12.61 -6.80 -2.93
CA VAL A 335 11.94 -5.83 -2.05
C VAL A 335 12.99 -5.08 -1.25
N LEU A 336 12.92 -3.75 -1.30
CA LEU A 336 13.71 -2.86 -0.47
C LEU A 336 12.74 -2.06 0.39
N TRP A 337 12.88 -2.16 1.71
CA TRP A 337 11.94 -1.50 2.62
C TRP A 337 12.65 -1.00 3.88
N GLU A 338 12.76 0.32 4.00
CA GLU A 338 13.05 0.98 5.26
C GLU A 338 11.74 1.22 6.01
N ASP A 339 11.59 0.53 7.14
CA ASP A 339 10.52 0.76 8.11
C ASP A 339 10.80 2.07 8.86
N PHE A 340 10.12 3.13 8.42
CA PHE A 340 10.22 4.48 9.00
C PHE A 340 8.89 4.92 9.61
N GLU A 341 9.00 5.77 10.62
CA GLU A 341 7.87 6.32 11.36
C GLU A 341 7.19 7.48 10.59
N MET A 342 5.85 7.47 10.57
CA MET A 342 5.01 8.54 10.06
C MET A 342 3.85 8.88 11.00
N ASP A 343 3.96 10.04 11.67
CA ASP A 343 3.04 10.54 12.68
C ASP A 343 2.79 9.55 13.84
N GLY A 344 3.87 9.01 14.40
CA GLY A 344 3.90 8.00 15.45
C GLY A 344 3.59 6.57 14.98
N ARG A 345 3.40 6.33 13.68
CA ARG A 345 3.00 5.03 13.14
C ARG A 345 4.04 4.41 12.21
N HIS A 346 4.16 3.10 12.32
CA HIS A 346 4.93 2.26 11.42
C HIS A 346 3.97 1.38 10.59
N ARG A 347 4.38 1.03 9.37
CA ARG A 347 3.71 -0.02 8.60
C ARG A 347 4.03 -1.38 9.23
N SER A 348 3.03 -2.21 9.42
CA SER A 348 3.20 -3.59 9.89
C SER A 348 3.66 -4.54 8.79
N GLY A 349 3.32 -4.25 7.53
CA GLY A 349 3.70 -5.07 6.39
C GLY A 349 3.89 -4.27 5.11
N PHE A 350 4.70 -4.84 4.22
CA PHE A 350 5.13 -4.25 2.95
C PHE A 350 5.41 -5.37 1.93
N TYR A 351 4.69 -5.35 0.80
CA TYR A 351 4.63 -6.44 -0.20
C TYR A 351 4.25 -7.80 0.40
N ASN A 352 5.24 -8.64 0.70
CA ASN A 352 5.09 -9.99 1.24
C ASN A 352 5.83 -10.17 2.58
N LEU A 353 6.32 -9.08 3.18
CA LEU A 353 6.98 -9.06 4.48
C LEU A 353 6.06 -8.43 5.52
N GLN A 354 5.96 -9.02 6.71
CA GLN A 354 5.23 -8.44 7.83
C GLN A 354 6.05 -8.52 9.11
N VAL A 355 6.26 -7.37 9.74
CA VAL A 355 7.00 -7.25 11.00
C VAL A 355 6.10 -7.68 12.14
N LEU A 356 6.44 -8.80 12.78
CA LEU A 356 5.74 -9.31 13.97
C LEU A 356 6.33 -8.73 15.26
N ALA A 357 7.63 -8.44 15.25
CA ALA A 357 8.32 -7.72 16.31
C ALA A 357 9.53 -6.99 15.74
N ARG A 358 9.67 -5.70 16.05
CA ARG A 358 10.83 -4.90 15.66
C ARG A 358 12.05 -5.33 16.48
N PRO A 359 13.27 -5.30 15.91
CA PRO A 359 14.50 -5.64 16.63
C PRO A 359 14.87 -4.59 17.68
N SER A 360 14.50 -3.33 17.46
CA SER A 360 14.67 -2.21 18.39
C SER A 360 13.76 -1.04 18.00
N GLU A 361 13.87 0.08 18.73
CA GLU A 361 13.23 1.34 18.35
C GLU A 361 13.88 2.03 17.13
N GLN A 362 15.07 1.59 16.73
CA GLN A 362 15.75 2.11 15.54
C GLN A 362 15.00 1.75 14.26
N ARG A 363 15.21 2.55 13.21
CA ARG A 363 14.73 2.23 11.87
C ARG A 363 15.36 0.93 11.39
N THR A 364 14.55 0.10 10.74
CA THR A 364 15.02 -1.18 10.23
C THR A 364 14.87 -1.20 8.72
N TYR A 365 15.93 -1.60 8.03
CA TYR A 365 15.96 -1.78 6.59
C TYR A 365 15.98 -3.26 6.23
N TYR A 366 14.99 -3.67 5.44
CA TYR A 366 14.81 -5.01 4.91
C TYR A 366 15.15 -5.00 3.42
N GLU A 367 16.19 -5.74 3.03
CA GLU A 367 16.40 -6.14 1.64
C GLU A 367 16.03 -7.60 1.48
N MET A 368 15.11 -7.92 0.57
CA MET A 368 14.75 -9.29 0.23
C MET A 368 14.97 -9.54 -1.24
N ASP A 369 15.57 -10.69 -1.55
CA ASP A 369 15.67 -11.26 -2.89
C ASP A 369 15.13 -12.69 -2.91
N ILE A 370 14.37 -13.02 -3.95
CA ILE A 370 13.80 -14.35 -4.18
C ILE A 370 14.31 -14.88 -5.52
N ASP A 371 15.35 -15.72 -5.46
CA ASP A 371 15.85 -16.45 -6.62
C ASP A 371 15.41 -17.92 -6.54
N LYS A 372 14.52 -18.30 -7.46
CA LYS A 372 13.86 -19.61 -7.48
C LYS A 372 13.19 -19.90 -6.12
N ASN A 373 13.71 -20.85 -5.36
CA ASN A 373 13.21 -21.28 -4.07
C ASN A 373 14.07 -20.80 -2.88
N VAL A 374 14.95 -19.83 -3.11
CA VAL A 374 15.80 -19.24 -2.08
C VAL A 374 15.37 -17.80 -1.82
N VAL A 375 14.87 -17.54 -0.61
CA VAL A 375 14.54 -16.20 -0.12
C VAL A 375 15.71 -15.72 0.74
N SER A 376 16.43 -14.69 0.28
CA SER A 376 17.54 -14.08 1.02
C SER A 376 17.11 -12.73 1.56
N ILE A 377 17.16 -12.57 2.89
CA ILE A 377 16.78 -11.34 3.58
C ILE A 377 17.99 -10.78 4.32
N LYS A 378 18.33 -9.52 4.08
CA LYS A 378 19.25 -8.76 4.92
C LYS A 378 18.43 -7.79 5.76
N VAL A 379 18.71 -7.76 7.06
CA VAL A 379 18.05 -6.87 8.00
C VAL A 379 19.09 -6.04 8.71
N SER A 380 19.00 -4.72 8.53
CA SER A 380 19.95 -3.76 9.10
C SER A 380 19.24 -2.71 9.93
N ASN A 381 19.83 -2.27 11.04
CA ASN A 381 19.46 -1.01 11.65
C ASN A 381 19.96 0.14 10.76
N VAL A 382 19.22 1.25 10.73
CA VAL A 382 19.59 2.45 9.99
C VAL A 382 19.72 3.62 10.95
N ASP A 383 20.92 4.19 11.00
CA ASP A 383 21.18 5.42 11.74
C ASP A 383 21.35 6.59 10.77
N TYR A 384 20.68 7.70 11.08
CA TYR A 384 20.75 8.94 10.30
C TYR A 384 21.56 9.99 11.06
N THR A 385 22.56 10.57 10.39
CA THR A 385 23.29 11.74 10.89
C THR A 385 22.98 12.93 9.99
N THR A 386 22.35 13.98 10.53
CA THR A 386 22.10 15.22 9.79
C THR A 386 23.44 15.87 9.41
N ILE A 387 23.64 16.11 8.11
CA ILE A 387 24.83 16.83 7.58
C ILE A 387 24.48 18.22 7.06
N LEU A 388 23.20 18.49 6.80
CA LEU A 388 22.71 19.81 6.45
C LEU A 388 21.44 20.09 7.23
N LYS A 389 21.47 21.15 8.02
CA LYS A 389 20.33 21.69 8.76
C LYS A 389 20.08 23.12 8.33
N ASP A 390 18.83 23.41 8.07
CA ASP A 390 18.36 24.76 7.78
C ASP A 390 18.46 25.65 9.02
N LYS A 391 18.85 26.91 8.82
CA LYS A 391 19.08 27.86 9.93
C LYS A 391 17.81 28.58 10.39
N GLN A 392 16.79 28.64 9.55
CA GLN A 392 15.57 29.41 9.78
C GLN A 392 14.54 28.61 10.56
N TRP A 393 14.33 27.35 10.20
CA TRP A 393 13.29 26.50 10.78
C TRP A 393 13.83 25.23 11.46
N GLY A 394 15.15 25.02 11.44
CA GLY A 394 15.81 23.85 12.04
C GLY A 394 15.55 22.53 11.31
N ILE A 395 15.06 22.56 10.08
CA ILE A 395 14.73 21.40 9.25
C ILE A 395 16.03 20.69 8.86
N ASP A 396 16.10 19.39 9.14
CA ASP A 396 17.16 18.55 8.61
C ASP A 396 16.93 18.31 7.11
N LEU A 397 17.85 18.76 6.25
CA LEU A 397 17.70 18.71 4.78
C LEU A 397 18.48 17.55 4.14
N LYS A 398 19.65 17.19 4.70
CA LYS A 398 20.49 16.07 4.21
C LYS A 398 21.03 15.24 5.35
N PHE A 399 21.30 13.97 5.03
CA PHE A 399 21.73 12.98 5.99
C PHE A 399 22.81 12.06 5.41
N ASN A 400 23.72 11.63 6.27
CA ASN A 400 24.46 10.39 6.06
C ASN A 400 23.72 9.25 6.74
N ARG A 401 23.80 8.05 6.13
CA ARG A 401 23.26 6.82 6.70
C ARG A 401 24.38 5.85 7.03
N SER A 402 24.26 5.18 8.17
CA SER A 402 25.09 4.02 8.51
C SER A 402 24.21 2.83 8.82
N TYR A 403 24.72 1.64 8.51
CA TYR A 403 24.00 0.38 8.64
C TYR A 403 24.75 -0.56 9.57
N SER A 404 24.02 -1.21 10.47
CA SER A 404 24.53 -2.32 11.28
C SER A 404 23.57 -3.49 11.19
N VAL A 405 24.07 -4.72 11.36
CA VAL A 405 23.20 -5.91 11.33
C VAL A 405 22.18 -5.83 12.46
N ALA A 406 20.89 -6.01 12.14
CA ALA A 406 19.82 -6.07 13.13
C ALA A 406 19.54 -7.52 13.56
N THR A 407 19.29 -7.72 14.85
CA THR A 407 18.99 -9.01 15.49
C THR A 407 17.93 -8.83 16.57
N GLY A 408 17.28 -9.91 17.00
CA GLY A 408 16.23 -9.91 18.02
C GLY A 408 14.82 -9.62 17.49
N GLY A 409 14.66 -9.52 16.17
CA GLY A 409 13.38 -9.23 15.53
C GLY A 409 12.59 -10.49 15.15
N ARG A 410 11.32 -10.29 14.79
CA ARG A 410 10.46 -11.34 14.19
C ARG A 410 9.79 -10.84 12.93
N LEU A 411 9.90 -11.63 11.87
CA LEU A 411 9.37 -11.33 10.54
C LEU A 411 8.53 -12.50 10.04
N ARG A 412 7.37 -12.22 9.46
CA ARG A 412 6.59 -13.18 8.68
C ARG A 412 6.84 -12.94 7.20
N VAL A 413 7.18 -14.01 6.49
CA VAL A 413 7.33 -14.01 5.03
C VAL A 413 6.13 -14.73 4.43
N TYR A 414 5.36 -14.01 3.62
CA TYR A 414 4.26 -14.56 2.85
C TYR A 414 4.76 -15.04 1.48
N LEU A 415 4.24 -16.17 1.01
CA LEU A 415 4.64 -16.80 -0.26
C LEU A 415 3.43 -17.28 -1.08
N ASN A 416 3.60 -17.30 -2.39
CA ASN A 416 2.68 -17.91 -3.37
C ASN A 416 3.49 -18.52 -4.53
N ASP A 417 2.78 -19.07 -5.53
CA ASP A 417 3.36 -19.71 -6.71
C ASP A 417 4.05 -18.74 -7.69
N GLN A 418 3.79 -17.43 -7.60
CA GLN A 418 4.48 -16.41 -8.38
C GLN A 418 5.87 -16.08 -7.81
N LEU A 419 6.03 -16.24 -6.49
CA LEU A 419 7.27 -15.95 -5.78
C LEU A 419 8.22 -17.16 -5.79
N VAL A 420 7.71 -18.36 -5.48
CA VAL A 420 8.50 -19.61 -5.33
C VAL A 420 7.74 -20.83 -5.87
N ASN A 421 8.42 -21.94 -6.13
CA ASN A 421 7.75 -23.22 -6.39
C ASN A 421 7.34 -23.89 -5.07
N LEU A 422 6.05 -23.87 -4.76
CA LEU A 422 5.50 -24.45 -3.52
C LEU A 422 5.57 -25.99 -3.44
N ASN A 423 5.86 -26.67 -4.57
CA ASN A 423 6.04 -28.13 -4.59
C ASN A 423 7.48 -28.56 -4.28
N GLU A 424 8.40 -27.62 -4.16
CA GLU A 424 9.80 -27.85 -3.87
C GLU A 424 10.21 -27.23 -2.52
N PRO A 425 11.29 -27.72 -1.88
CA PRO A 425 11.77 -27.10 -0.65
C PRO A 425 12.11 -25.63 -0.86
N VAL A 426 11.62 -24.77 0.02
CA VAL A 426 11.99 -23.35 0.08
C VAL A 426 13.05 -23.19 1.15
N THR A 427 14.10 -22.42 0.85
CA THR A 427 15.14 -22.03 1.81
C THR A 427 14.99 -20.55 2.10
N ILE A 428 14.97 -20.18 3.40
CA ILE A 428 15.00 -18.77 3.80
C ILE A 428 16.27 -18.50 4.60
N MET A 429 17.01 -17.51 4.13
CA MET A 429 18.23 -16.99 4.74
C MET A 429 17.95 -15.61 5.32
N VAL A 430 18.32 -15.37 6.57
CA VAL A 430 18.31 -14.03 7.17
C VAL A 430 19.72 -13.69 7.63
N ASN A 431 20.28 -12.56 7.17
CA ASN A 431 21.65 -12.12 7.48
C ASN A 431 22.70 -13.21 7.25
N GLY A 432 22.55 -13.98 6.17
CA GLY A 432 23.45 -15.08 5.79
C GLY A 432 23.26 -16.39 6.55
N LYS A 433 22.31 -16.46 7.51
CA LYS A 433 21.98 -17.68 8.25
C LYS A 433 20.70 -18.33 7.73
N GLN A 434 20.73 -19.65 7.50
CA GLN A 434 19.52 -20.40 7.18
C GLN A 434 18.61 -20.48 8.40
N VAL A 435 17.42 -19.92 8.29
CA VAL A 435 16.39 -19.92 9.35
C VAL A 435 15.21 -20.84 9.02
N PHE A 436 15.04 -21.21 7.76
CA PHE A 436 14.03 -22.16 7.31
C PHE A 436 14.54 -22.98 6.12
N HIS A 437 14.21 -24.26 6.08
CA HIS A 437 14.34 -25.13 4.92
C HIS A 437 13.28 -26.22 4.95
N GLY A 438 12.43 -26.27 3.93
CA GLY A 438 11.40 -27.31 3.83
C GLY A 438 10.28 -26.97 2.84
N ILE A 439 9.34 -27.90 2.67
CA ILE A 439 8.15 -27.68 1.83
C ILE A 439 7.21 -26.71 2.56
N ALA A 440 6.96 -25.55 1.94
CA ALA A 440 6.07 -24.55 2.49
C ALA A 440 4.61 -24.93 2.22
N LYS A 441 3.81 -25.15 3.27
CA LYS A 441 2.45 -25.67 3.18
C LYS A 441 1.42 -24.55 3.21
N ALA A 442 0.42 -24.64 2.34
CA ALA A 442 -0.69 -23.71 2.33
C ALA A 442 -1.61 -23.91 3.54
N ASP A 443 -2.03 -22.81 4.18
CA ASP A 443 -2.92 -22.81 5.34
C ASP A 443 -3.92 -21.67 5.26
N LEU A 444 -5.12 -21.91 5.77
CA LEU A 444 -6.18 -20.90 5.84
C LEU A 444 -5.75 -19.69 6.71
N GLN A 445 -4.96 -19.92 7.75
CA GLN A 445 -4.52 -18.85 8.64
C GLN A 445 -3.70 -17.80 7.89
N ALA A 446 -2.80 -18.24 7.00
CA ALA A 446 -1.97 -17.37 6.18
C ALA A 446 -2.83 -16.48 5.28
N MET A 447 -3.82 -17.06 4.60
CA MET A 447 -4.72 -16.33 3.70
C MET A 447 -5.57 -15.30 4.44
N VAL A 448 -6.12 -15.68 5.61
CA VAL A 448 -6.95 -14.78 6.41
C VAL A 448 -6.12 -13.64 6.98
N ASN A 449 -4.95 -13.93 7.56
CA ASN A 449 -4.06 -12.92 8.13
C ASN A 449 -3.55 -11.95 7.07
N SER A 450 -3.11 -12.45 5.91
CA SER A 450 -2.59 -11.59 4.85
C SER A 450 -3.68 -10.75 4.18
N CYS A 451 -4.89 -11.31 4.02
CA CYS A 451 -6.03 -10.57 3.50
C CYS A 451 -6.42 -9.41 4.43
N ALA A 452 -6.38 -9.63 5.76
CA ALA A 452 -6.66 -8.57 6.72
C ALA A 452 -5.56 -7.50 6.80
N GLU A 453 -4.30 -7.92 6.69
CA GLU A 453 -3.13 -7.02 6.68
C GLU A 453 -3.15 -6.10 5.47
N TYR A 454 -3.33 -6.67 4.27
CA TYR A 454 -3.10 -5.93 3.03
C TYR A 454 -4.37 -5.44 2.34
N PHE A 455 -5.54 -5.99 2.69
CA PHE A 455 -6.85 -5.64 2.11
C PHE A 455 -6.87 -5.57 0.57
N ASP A 456 -6.11 -6.47 -0.06
CA ASP A 456 -5.81 -6.46 -1.48
C ASP A 456 -6.06 -7.86 -2.10
N PRO A 457 -6.83 -7.96 -3.21
CA PRO A 457 -7.14 -9.24 -3.82
C PRO A 457 -5.91 -10.01 -4.32
N CYS A 458 -4.80 -9.32 -4.62
CA CYS A 458 -3.55 -9.97 -5.00
C CYS A 458 -2.81 -10.52 -3.78
N ARG A 459 -3.08 -10.06 -2.55
CA ARG A 459 -2.27 -10.40 -1.37
C ARG A 459 -2.97 -11.33 -0.39
N VAL A 460 -3.78 -12.23 -0.92
CA VAL A 460 -4.33 -13.39 -0.18
C VAL A 460 -3.33 -14.55 -0.31
N TYR A 461 -2.27 -14.52 0.50
CA TYR A 461 -1.15 -15.44 0.38
C TYR A 461 -1.50 -16.80 1.00
N PRO A 462 -1.29 -17.93 0.28
CA PRO A 462 -1.56 -19.26 0.80
C PRO A 462 -0.60 -19.68 1.91
N VAL A 463 0.61 -19.11 1.94
CA VAL A 463 1.71 -19.56 2.79
C VAL A 463 2.23 -18.39 3.61
N ALA A 464 2.52 -18.65 4.89
CA ALA A 464 3.21 -17.75 5.79
C ALA A 464 4.28 -18.52 6.56
N ILE A 465 5.47 -17.95 6.69
CA ILE A 465 6.58 -18.52 7.48
C ILE A 465 7.05 -17.45 8.47
N ASP A 466 6.94 -17.76 9.77
CA ASP A 466 7.39 -16.89 10.85
C ASP A 466 8.86 -17.17 11.16
N LEU A 467 9.67 -16.12 11.16
CA LEU A 467 11.11 -16.15 11.30
C LEU A 467 11.51 -15.30 12.50
N ALA A 468 12.48 -15.80 13.28
CA ALA A 468 13.23 -15.01 14.25
C ALA A 468 14.68 -14.90 13.76
N TYR A 469 15.31 -13.74 13.95
CA TYR A 469 16.66 -13.44 13.48
C TYR A 469 17.45 -12.62 14.49
#